data_AF-A0A6C0EUG6-F1
#
_entry.id   AF-A0A6C0EUG6-F1
#
_cell.length_a   1.000
_cell.length_b   1.000
_cell.length_c   1.000
_cell.angle_alpha   90.00
_cell.angle_beta   90.00
_cell.angle_gamma   90.00
#
_symmetry.space_group_name_H-M   'P 1'
#
loop_
_entity.id
_entity.type
_entity.pdbx_description
1 polymer ?
#
loop_
_entity_poly.entity_id
_entity_poly.type
_entity_poly.pdbx_seq_one_letter_code
_entity_poly.pdbx_strand_id
1 'polypeptide(L)'
;MGSVTNIFVDIINYLKMNYVGILLVVSVITGVIFLFRLKGVHLDNYPPPKLVKVVTIESMSSVGDVGDMNNVGNVSLDSIDDMTNPGESFCKEYVGDSVHLEEACSKLTEKNCKNSSCCGWLNGNKCVAGGPAGPTYKTDDSKERLPISIDSYYYMNKCSGKGCSLLPNE
;
A
#
# COMPACT_ATOMS: atom_id res chain seq x y z
N MET A 1 -4.20 31.48 34.01
CA MET A 1 -3.26 30.37 34.31
C MET A 1 -3.88 29.21 35.11
N GLY A 2 -5.20 29.18 35.39
CA GLY A 2 -5.82 28.15 36.27
C GLY A 2 -6.69 27.08 35.60
N SER A 3 -6.89 27.12 34.27
CA SER A 3 -7.72 26.12 33.57
C SER A 3 -6.94 24.86 33.18
N VAL A 4 -5.67 25.03 32.83
CA VAL A 4 -4.81 23.93 32.35
C VAL A 4 -4.42 22.97 33.49
N THR A 5 -4.25 23.48 34.71
CA THR A 5 -3.85 22.68 35.88
C THR A 5 -4.90 21.65 36.29
N ASN A 6 -6.19 21.95 36.12
CA ASN A 6 -7.27 21.03 36.49
C ASN A 6 -7.36 19.84 35.53
N ILE A 7 -7.17 20.08 34.22
CA ILE A 7 -7.16 19.01 33.21
C ILE A 7 -6.05 18.00 33.48
N PHE A 8 -4.84 18.47 33.80
CA PHE A 8 -3.73 17.56 34.14
C PHE A 8 -4.00 16.73 35.40
N VAL A 9 -4.61 17.33 36.41
CA VAL A 9 -4.98 16.64 37.66
C VAL A 9 -6.05 15.57 37.41
N ASP A 10 -7.06 15.88 36.59
CA ASP A 10 -8.12 14.93 36.22
C ASP A 10 -7.57 13.74 35.45
N ILE A 11 -6.63 13.96 34.51
CA ILE A 11 -5.94 12.90 33.77
C ILE A 11 -5.12 12.02 34.73
N ILE A 12 -4.36 12.62 35.66
CA ILE A 12 -3.56 11.87 36.63
C ILE A 12 -4.46 11.03 37.56
N ASN A 13 -5.59 11.59 37.99
CA ASN A 13 -6.55 10.87 38.82
C ASN A 13 -7.19 9.72 38.05
N TYR A 14 -7.57 9.93 36.79
CA TYR A 14 -8.11 8.86 35.93
C TYR A 14 -7.09 7.73 35.73
N LEU A 15 -5.82 8.08 35.47
CA LEU A 15 -4.72 7.13 35.36
C LEU A 15 -4.53 6.35 36.65
N LYS A 16 -4.51 7.00 37.82
CA LYS A 16 -4.36 6.33 39.13
C LYS A 16 -5.53 5.39 39.45
N MET A 17 -6.76 5.80 39.15
CA MET A 17 -7.96 5.00 39.41
C MET A 17 -8.04 3.75 38.53
N ASN A 18 -7.54 3.83 37.29
CA ASN A 18 -7.65 2.74 36.31
C ASN A 18 -6.29 2.11 35.95
N TYR A 19 -5.23 2.41 36.72
CA TYR A 19 -3.86 2.01 36.38
C TYR A 19 -3.71 0.49 36.25
N VAL A 20 -4.44 -0.28 37.06
CA VAL A 20 -4.44 -1.74 37.02
C VAL A 20 -4.93 -2.26 35.67
N GLY A 21 -6.01 -1.70 35.12
CA GLY A 21 -6.53 -2.09 33.81
C GLY A 21 -5.58 -1.69 32.67
N ILE A 22 -5.00 -0.51 32.76
CA ILE A 22 -4.01 -0.03 31.79
C ILE A 22 -2.78 -0.93 31.79
N LEU A 23 -2.25 -1.27 32.98
CA LEU A 23 -1.13 -2.19 33.12
C LEU A 23 -1.43 -3.57 32.54
N LEU A 24 -2.64 -4.10 32.74
CA LEU A 24 -3.05 -5.38 32.17
C LEU A 24 -2.98 -5.33 30.65
N VAL A 25 -3.59 -4.33 30.02
CA VAL A 25 -3.59 -4.16 28.55
C VAL A 25 -2.16 -4.02 28.01
N VAL A 26 -1.35 -3.16 28.64
CA VAL A 26 0.05 -2.96 28.26
C VAL A 26 0.85 -4.26 28.40
N SER A 27 0.64 -5.01 29.48
CA SER A 27 1.30 -6.30 29.72
C SER A 27 0.93 -7.33 28.66
N VAL A 28 -0.34 -7.36 28.22
CA VAL A 28 -0.79 -8.27 27.16
C VAL A 28 -0.12 -7.93 25.84
N ILE A 29 -0.12 -6.65 25.45
CA ILE A 29 0.52 -6.19 24.21
C ILE A 29 2.02 -6.51 24.23
N THR A 30 2.70 -6.18 25.33
CA THR A 30 4.14 -6.41 25.47
C THR A 30 4.48 -7.91 25.47
N GLY A 31 3.64 -8.72 26.11
CA GLY A 31 3.77 -10.18 26.12
C GLY A 31 3.58 -10.80 24.73
N VAL A 32 2.59 -10.34 23.96
CA VAL A 32 2.37 -10.78 22.58
C VAL A 32 3.57 -10.43 21.70
N ILE A 33 4.11 -9.21 21.80
CA ILE A 33 5.32 -8.80 21.08
C ILE A 33 6.51 -9.69 21.47
N PHE A 34 6.70 -9.96 22.77
CA PHE A 34 7.78 -10.83 23.25
C PHE A 34 7.64 -12.28 22.75
N LEU A 35 6.42 -12.83 22.71
CA LEU A 35 6.14 -14.14 22.14
C LEU A 35 6.48 -14.21 20.65
N PHE A 36 6.19 -13.15 19.88
CA PHE A 36 6.61 -13.07 18.48
C PHE A 36 8.14 -13.04 18.34
N ARG A 37 8.85 -12.32 19.24
CA ARG A 37 10.32 -12.33 19.27
C ARG A 37 10.90 -13.72 19.61
N LEU A 38 10.34 -14.43 20.60
CA LEU A 38 10.78 -15.79 20.98
C LEU A 38 10.53 -16.83 19.89
N LYS A 39 9.42 -16.72 19.16
CA LYS A 39 9.10 -17.63 18.05
C LYS A 39 9.90 -17.35 16.78
N GLY A 40 10.83 -16.39 16.80
CA GLY A 40 11.59 -16.03 15.61
C GLY A 40 10.72 -15.44 14.50
N VAL A 41 9.55 -14.88 14.84
CA VAL A 41 8.80 -14.04 13.91
C VAL A 41 9.57 -12.74 13.80
N HIS A 42 10.57 -12.74 12.94
CA HIS A 42 11.24 -11.54 12.50
C HIS A 42 10.25 -10.80 11.62
N LEU A 43 9.62 -9.78 12.20
CA LEU A 43 8.91 -8.73 11.45
C LEU A 43 9.87 -7.92 10.55
N ASP A 44 11.16 -8.23 10.63
CA ASP A 44 12.29 -7.60 9.94
C ASP A 44 12.90 -8.52 8.87
N ASN A 45 12.25 -9.65 8.53
CA ASN A 45 12.63 -10.47 7.38
C ASN A 45 12.14 -9.81 6.08
N TYR A 46 12.65 -8.62 5.79
CA TYR A 46 12.66 -8.13 4.41
C TYR A 46 13.70 -8.97 3.67
N PRO A 47 13.30 -9.78 2.66
CA PRO A 47 14.28 -10.46 1.84
C PRO A 47 15.22 -9.39 1.27
N PRO A 48 16.54 -9.52 1.41
CA PRO A 48 17.47 -8.56 0.82
C PRO A 48 17.14 -8.47 -0.68
N PRO A 49 17.02 -7.26 -1.25
CA PRO A 49 16.64 -7.08 -2.63
C PRO A 49 17.64 -7.86 -3.49
N LYS A 50 17.18 -8.98 -4.06
CA LYS A 50 17.96 -9.70 -5.04
C LYS A 50 17.92 -8.81 -6.27
N LEU A 51 19.07 -8.25 -6.63
CA LEU A 51 19.24 -7.51 -7.88
C LEU A 51 18.83 -8.43 -9.02
N VAL A 52 17.57 -8.32 -9.46
CA VAL A 52 17.09 -9.00 -10.65
C VAL A 52 17.84 -8.36 -11.79
N LYS A 53 18.79 -9.12 -12.35
CA LYS A 53 19.56 -8.82 -13.54
C LYS A 53 18.66 -8.08 -14.52
N VAL A 54 19.04 -6.84 -14.85
CA VAL A 54 18.37 -6.01 -15.85
C VAL A 54 18.24 -6.86 -17.11
N VAL A 55 17.04 -7.37 -17.35
CA VAL A 55 16.71 -7.98 -18.63
C VAL A 55 16.40 -6.79 -19.51
N THR A 56 17.29 -6.53 -20.46
CA THR A 56 17.08 -5.56 -21.53
C THR A 56 15.67 -5.76 -22.08
N ILE A 57 14.80 -4.78 -21.86
CA ILE A 57 13.45 -4.75 -22.39
C ILE A 57 13.57 -4.52 -23.89
N GLU A 58 13.61 -5.60 -24.66
CA GLU A 58 13.23 -5.51 -26.06
C GLU A 58 11.73 -5.26 -26.11
N SER A 59 11.35 -4.29 -26.93
CA SER A 59 9.98 -3.79 -27.08
C SER A 59 9.01 -4.94 -27.28
N MET A 60 8.06 -5.11 -26.36
CA MET A 60 6.96 -6.04 -26.53
C MET A 60 6.10 -5.51 -27.68
N SER A 61 6.35 -6.03 -28.88
CA SER A 61 5.44 -5.89 -29.99
C SER A 61 4.12 -6.54 -29.61
N SER A 62 3.04 -5.80 -29.84
CA SER A 62 1.67 -6.23 -29.65
C SER A 62 1.43 -7.57 -30.33
N VAL A 63 1.35 -8.66 -29.58
CA VAL A 63 0.82 -9.92 -30.09
C VAL A 63 -0.70 -9.82 -29.95
N GLY A 64 -1.31 -9.32 -31.02
CA GLY A 64 -2.65 -9.73 -31.35
C GLY A 64 -2.66 -11.22 -31.74
N ASP A 65 -3.85 -11.78 -31.59
CA ASP A 65 -4.32 -13.01 -32.19
C ASP A 65 -4.20 -14.31 -31.37
N VAL A 66 -5.36 -14.95 -31.29
CA VAL A 66 -5.64 -16.23 -30.66
C VAL A 66 -5.15 -17.32 -31.60
N GLY A 67 -4.26 -18.20 -31.13
CA GLY A 67 -3.75 -19.30 -31.93
C GLY A 67 -3.21 -20.47 -31.11
N ASP A 68 -4.06 -21.49 -31.00
CA ASP A 68 -3.75 -22.92 -30.89
C ASP A 68 -3.30 -23.54 -29.54
N MET A 69 -4.05 -24.56 -29.13
CA MET A 69 -3.73 -25.53 -28.07
C MET A 69 -2.70 -26.52 -28.62
N ASN A 70 -1.74 -26.99 -27.80
CA ASN A 70 -1.23 -28.38 -27.75
C ASN A 70 0.12 -28.47 -26.98
N ASN A 71 0.10 -28.57 -25.65
CA ASN A 71 0.84 -29.63 -24.92
C ASN A 71 0.60 -29.54 -23.40
N VAL A 72 0.57 -30.71 -22.76
CA VAL A 72 0.00 -30.97 -21.43
C VAL A 72 1.11 -30.97 -20.37
N GLY A 73 0.84 -30.33 -19.23
CA GLY A 73 1.50 -30.61 -17.97
C GLY A 73 0.47 -30.54 -16.87
N ASN A 74 0.28 -31.64 -16.15
CA ASN A 74 -0.37 -31.67 -14.83
C ASN A 74 0.26 -30.57 -13.96
N VAL A 75 -0.45 -29.47 -13.77
CA VAL A 75 -0.08 -28.40 -12.84
C VAL A 75 -1.17 -28.35 -11.79
N SER A 76 -0.79 -28.66 -10.55
CA SER A 76 -1.63 -28.47 -9.37
C SER A 76 -2.15 -27.02 -9.34
N LEU A 77 -3.47 -26.89 -9.30
CA LEU A 77 -4.23 -25.65 -9.55
C LEU A 77 -4.09 -24.54 -8.49
N ASP A 78 -3.14 -24.64 -7.55
CA ASP A 78 -3.01 -23.69 -6.44
C ASP A 78 -1.88 -22.66 -6.63
N SER A 79 -1.26 -22.57 -7.82
CA SER A 79 -0.14 -21.64 -8.06
C SER A 79 -0.16 -20.91 -9.41
N ILE A 80 -1.26 -21.02 -10.17
CA ILE A 80 -1.48 -20.23 -11.39
C ILE A 80 -2.37 -19.02 -11.07
N ASP A 81 -1.97 -18.21 -10.09
CA ASP A 81 -2.55 -16.87 -9.87
C ASP A 81 -1.47 -15.79 -9.77
N ASP A 82 -0.19 -16.19 -9.76
CA ASP A 82 0.93 -15.24 -9.58
C ASP A 82 1.50 -14.72 -10.91
N MET A 83 0.94 -15.14 -12.05
CA MET A 83 1.40 -14.76 -13.40
C MET A 83 0.31 -14.14 -14.27
N THR A 84 -0.79 -13.67 -13.67
CA THR A 84 -1.92 -13.06 -14.40
C THR A 84 -1.99 -11.54 -14.24
N ASN A 85 -1.28 -10.95 -13.27
CA ASN A 85 -1.22 -9.50 -13.15
C ASN A 85 0.16 -9.01 -12.60
N PRO A 86 1.10 -8.59 -13.47
CA PRO A 86 2.41 -8.10 -13.03
C PRO A 86 2.30 -6.90 -12.07
N GLY A 87 1.19 -6.17 -12.11
CA GLY A 87 0.87 -5.11 -11.14
C GLY A 87 0.70 -5.61 -9.71
N GLU A 88 0.22 -6.83 -9.50
CA GLU A 88 0.05 -7.40 -8.14
C GLU A 88 1.36 -7.96 -7.57
N SER A 89 2.16 -8.65 -8.39
CA SER A 89 3.46 -9.15 -7.95
C SER A 89 4.42 -8.01 -7.59
N PHE A 90 4.36 -6.88 -8.32
CA PHE A 90 5.11 -5.67 -8.01
C PHE A 90 4.79 -5.14 -6.60
N CYS A 91 3.51 -5.11 -6.23
CA CYS A 91 3.07 -4.57 -4.95
C CYS A 91 3.59 -5.37 -3.74
N LYS A 92 3.77 -6.69 -3.91
CA LYS A 92 4.24 -7.57 -2.84
C LYS A 92 5.67 -7.23 -2.40
N GLU A 93 6.47 -6.62 -3.27
CA GLU A 93 7.86 -6.25 -2.96
C GLU A 93 7.94 -5.14 -1.91
N TYR A 94 6.96 -4.24 -1.85
CA TYR A 94 7.00 -3.06 -0.98
C TYR A 94 6.06 -3.15 0.23
N VAL A 95 5.66 -4.37 0.61
CA VAL A 95 4.80 -4.57 1.79
C VAL A 95 5.54 -4.09 3.05
N GLY A 96 4.96 -3.08 3.72
CA GLY A 96 5.57 -2.46 4.91
C GLY A 96 6.54 -1.31 4.61
N ASP A 97 6.82 -1.05 3.32
CA ASP A 97 7.69 0.04 2.88
C ASP A 97 6.94 1.02 1.97
N SER A 98 6.06 1.81 2.59
CA SER A 98 5.25 2.79 1.86
C SER A 98 6.08 3.86 1.16
N VAL A 99 7.30 4.14 1.64
CA VAL A 99 8.17 5.19 1.07
C VAL A 99 8.72 4.73 -0.28
N HIS A 100 9.32 3.54 -0.34
CA HIS A 100 9.81 3.01 -1.60
C HIS A 100 8.66 2.58 -2.52
N LEU A 101 7.51 2.17 -1.96
CA LEU A 101 6.30 1.95 -2.76
C LEU A 101 5.84 3.21 -3.48
N GLU A 102 5.80 4.36 -2.78
CA GLU A 102 5.41 5.64 -3.38
C GLU A 102 6.37 6.02 -4.52
N GLU A 103 7.69 5.87 -4.30
CA GLU A 103 8.69 6.12 -5.33
C GLU A 103 8.49 5.20 -6.53
N ALA A 104 8.22 3.92 -6.30
CA ALA A 104 8.04 2.94 -7.34
C ALA A 104 6.74 3.18 -8.13
N CYS A 105 5.62 3.47 -7.45
CA CYS A 105 4.35 3.87 -8.08
C CYS A 105 4.54 5.13 -8.94
N SER A 106 5.29 6.13 -8.46
CA SER A 106 5.51 7.40 -9.20
C SER A 106 6.20 7.22 -10.56
N LYS A 107 6.88 6.09 -10.78
CA LYS A 107 7.56 5.73 -12.04
C LYS A 107 6.65 4.99 -13.02
N LEU A 108 5.43 4.61 -12.62
CA LEU A 108 4.50 3.88 -13.48
C LEU A 108 3.79 4.81 -14.47
N THR A 109 3.50 4.28 -15.65
CA THR A 109 2.60 4.91 -16.61
C THR A 109 1.17 4.88 -16.10
N GLU A 110 0.30 5.77 -16.60
CA GLU A 110 -1.12 5.82 -16.23
C GLU A 110 -1.82 4.46 -16.33
N LYS A 111 -1.62 3.75 -17.45
CA LYS A 111 -2.22 2.43 -17.68
C LYS A 111 -1.79 1.41 -16.61
N ASN A 112 -0.49 1.37 -16.29
CA ASN A 112 0.04 0.43 -15.30
C ASN A 112 -0.39 0.83 -13.88
N CYS A 113 -0.46 2.13 -13.60
CA CYS A 113 -0.94 2.67 -12.33
C CYS A 113 -2.38 2.27 -12.06
N LYS A 114 -3.27 2.44 -13.05
CA LYS A 114 -4.70 2.07 -12.94
C LYS A 114 -4.94 0.57 -12.85
N ASN A 115 -3.96 -0.27 -13.16
CA ASN A 115 -4.03 -1.72 -13.12
C ASN A 115 -3.17 -2.35 -11.99
N SER A 116 -2.63 -1.53 -11.09
CA SER A 116 -1.85 -1.97 -9.93
C SER A 116 -2.70 -1.98 -8.66
N SER A 117 -2.52 -2.98 -7.79
CA SER A 117 -3.34 -3.16 -6.58
C SER A 117 -2.90 -2.31 -5.40
N CYS A 118 -1.73 -1.67 -5.51
CA CYS A 118 -1.12 -0.82 -4.50
C CYS A 118 -0.81 0.60 -4.97
N CYS A 119 -1.18 0.95 -6.20
CA CYS A 119 -1.04 2.30 -6.75
C CYS A 119 -2.39 2.84 -7.23
N GLY A 120 -2.50 4.17 -7.29
CA GLY A 120 -3.66 4.85 -7.85
C GLY A 120 -3.26 6.11 -8.61
N TRP A 121 -3.99 6.40 -9.68
CA TRP A 121 -3.76 7.56 -10.53
C TRP A 121 -4.53 8.75 -9.99
N LEU A 122 -3.80 9.73 -9.47
CA LEU A 122 -4.29 10.92 -8.80
C LEU A 122 -4.34 12.10 -9.78
N ASN A 123 -5.47 12.81 -9.78
CA ASN A 123 -5.73 14.07 -10.48
C ASN A 123 -5.37 14.08 -11.98
N GLY A 124 -5.32 12.92 -12.61
CA GLY A 124 -4.98 12.81 -14.03
C GLY A 124 -3.50 12.96 -14.37
N ASN A 125 -2.59 13.11 -13.40
CA ASN A 125 -1.20 13.47 -13.68
C ASN A 125 -0.13 12.74 -12.85
N LYS A 126 -0.48 12.11 -11.73
CA LYS A 126 0.50 11.47 -10.84
C LYS A 126 0.02 10.08 -10.46
N CYS A 127 0.92 9.10 -10.52
CA CYS A 127 0.71 7.81 -9.88
C CYS A 127 1.26 7.85 -8.45
N VAL A 128 0.45 7.46 -7.48
CA VAL A 128 0.80 7.45 -6.05
C VAL A 128 0.50 6.10 -5.44
N ALA A 129 1.17 5.75 -4.34
CA ALA A 129 0.81 4.56 -3.57
C ALA A 129 -0.59 4.76 -2.98
N GLY A 130 -1.43 3.74 -3.07
CA GLY A 130 -2.82 3.84 -2.64
C GLY A 130 -3.63 2.57 -2.88
N GLY A 131 -4.78 2.54 -2.25
CA GLY A 131 -5.70 1.40 -2.32
C GLY A 131 -7.13 1.86 -2.65
N PRO A 132 -8.13 0.99 -2.40
CA PRO A 132 -9.54 1.34 -2.61
C PRO A 132 -10.03 2.48 -1.71
N ALA A 133 -9.33 2.73 -0.59
CA ALA A 133 -9.62 3.84 0.32
C ALA A 133 -8.99 5.19 -0.12
N GLY A 134 -8.24 5.21 -1.21
CA GLY A 134 -7.51 6.38 -1.69
C GLY A 134 -5.99 6.27 -1.51
N PRO A 135 -5.26 7.40 -1.72
CA PRO A 135 -3.82 7.48 -1.56
C PRO A 135 -3.36 7.17 -0.13
N THR A 136 -2.21 6.51 -0.01
CA THR A 136 -1.55 6.20 1.26
C THR A 136 -1.10 7.48 1.96
N TYR A 137 -0.50 8.41 1.20
CA TYR A 137 -0.09 9.71 1.71
C TYR A 137 -1.20 10.74 1.46
N LYS A 138 -1.64 11.38 2.54
CA LYS A 138 -2.71 12.41 2.51
C LYS A 138 -2.16 13.83 2.47
N THR A 139 -0.84 13.98 2.46
CA THR A 139 -0.15 15.27 2.42
C THR A 139 0.77 15.28 1.22
N ASP A 140 0.96 16.47 0.65
CA ASP A 140 1.90 16.66 -0.43
C ASP A 140 3.36 16.55 0.05
N ASP A 141 4.26 16.45 -0.93
CA ASP A 141 5.71 16.42 -0.72
C ASP A 141 6.28 17.83 -0.42
N SER A 142 5.42 18.84 -0.26
CA SER A 142 5.83 20.21 0.03
C SER A 142 6.39 20.30 1.45
N LYS A 143 7.28 21.27 1.69
CA LYS A 143 7.85 21.53 3.02
C LYS A 143 6.78 21.79 4.10
N GLU A 144 5.60 22.24 3.68
CA GLU A 144 4.46 22.57 4.53
C GLU A 144 3.53 21.37 4.79
N ARG A 145 3.72 20.23 4.08
CA ARG A 145 2.89 19.01 4.17
C ARG A 145 1.38 19.31 4.13
N LEU A 146 0.96 20.05 3.10
CA LEU A 146 -0.43 20.43 2.94
C LEU A 146 -1.27 19.22 2.54
N PRO A 147 -2.56 19.15 2.95
CA PRO A 147 -3.44 18.08 2.51
C PRO A 147 -3.53 18.01 0.98
N ILE A 148 -3.39 16.81 0.40
CA ILE A 148 -3.58 16.65 -1.04
C ILE A 148 -5.04 16.94 -1.43
N SER A 149 -5.24 17.76 -2.46
CA SER A 149 -6.54 17.86 -3.12
C SER A 149 -6.75 16.61 -3.96
N ILE A 150 -7.85 15.90 -3.75
CA ILE A 150 -8.23 14.71 -4.52
C ILE A 150 -9.45 15.06 -5.35
N ASP A 151 -9.23 15.50 -6.58
CA ASP A 151 -10.29 15.79 -7.53
C ASP A 151 -10.71 14.52 -8.26
N SER A 152 -9.74 13.71 -8.72
CA SER A 152 -9.97 12.40 -9.31
C SER A 152 -8.94 11.39 -8.81
N TYR A 153 -9.38 10.17 -8.56
CA TYR A 153 -8.54 9.07 -8.12
C TYR A 153 -8.97 7.78 -8.82
N TYR A 154 -8.09 7.19 -9.62
CA TYR A 154 -8.36 5.92 -10.28
C TYR A 154 -7.60 4.79 -9.61
N TYR A 155 -8.33 3.75 -9.23
CA TYR A 155 -7.80 2.52 -8.67
C TYR A 155 -8.47 1.33 -9.33
N MET A 156 -7.70 0.40 -9.90
CA MET A 156 -8.24 -0.77 -10.59
C MET A 156 -9.31 -0.42 -11.63
N ASN A 157 -9.00 0.57 -12.48
CA ASN A 157 -9.90 1.18 -13.47
C ASN A 157 -11.20 1.80 -12.92
N LYS A 158 -11.35 1.95 -11.61
CA LYS A 158 -12.49 2.63 -10.97
C LYS A 158 -12.11 4.05 -10.57
N CYS A 159 -12.87 5.03 -11.03
CA CYS A 159 -12.68 6.42 -10.65
C CYS A 159 -13.47 6.77 -9.37
N SER A 160 -12.86 7.52 -8.46
CA SER A 160 -13.47 8.13 -7.27
C SER A 160 -13.09 9.61 -7.16
N GLY A 161 -14.03 10.47 -6.76
CA GLY A 161 -13.83 11.92 -6.63
C GLY A 161 -14.75 12.76 -7.51
N LYS A 162 -14.73 14.09 -7.32
CA LYS A 162 -15.62 15.02 -8.03
C LYS A 162 -15.32 15.11 -9.53
N GLY A 163 -14.06 14.95 -9.92
CA GLY A 163 -13.59 14.99 -11.31
C GLY A 163 -13.93 13.75 -12.13
N CYS A 164 -14.40 12.67 -11.50
CA CYS A 164 -14.80 11.45 -12.21
C CYS A 164 -16.07 11.60 -13.05
N SER A 165 -16.89 12.60 -12.74
CA SER A 165 -18.09 12.95 -13.49
C SER A 165 -17.79 13.72 -14.79
N LEU A 166 -16.52 13.99 -15.08
CA LEU A 166 -16.09 14.85 -16.20
C LEU A 166 -15.20 14.15 -17.24
N LEU A 167 -14.92 12.84 -17.11
CA LEU A 167 -14.10 12.13 -18.10
C LEU A 167 -14.97 11.38 -19.12
N PRO A 168 -14.77 11.64 -20.43
CA PRO A 168 -15.52 11.02 -21.51
C PRO A 168 -15.14 9.55 -21.63
N ASN A 169 -16.12 8.75 -22.02
CA ASN A 169 -15.91 7.40 -22.50
C ASN A 169 -14.98 7.47 -23.72
N GLU A 170 -13.84 6.79 -23.68
CA GLU A 170 -13.11 6.36 -24.87
C GLU A 170 -12.81 4.87 -24.74
#